data_AF-A0A1A6BHS4-F1
#
_entry.id   AF-A0A1A6BHS4-F1
#
_cell.length_a   1.000
_cell.length_b   1.000
_cell.length_c   1.000
_cell.angle_alpha   90.00
_cell.angle_beta   90.00
_cell.angle_gamma   90.00
#
_symmetry.space_group_name_H-M   'P 1'
#
loop_
_entity.id
_entity.type
_entity.pdbx_description
1 polymer ?
#
loop_
_entity_poly.entity_id
_entity_poly.type
_entity_poly.pdbx_seq_one_letter_code
_entity_poly.pdbx_strand_id
1 'polypeptide(L)'
;MSAASSTKTPRRAYTCMGQYVDLDTPPTAVVYEDKYGPMIRTSPTGHPDGVHVSIPIERWRQWNAVVEQAIAASVSLRLAGASL
;
A
#
# COMPACT_ATOMS: atom_id res chain seq x y z
N MET A 1 -25.81 -25.56 -23.78
CA MET A 1 -25.38 -25.42 -22.38
C MET A 1 -24.33 -24.30 -22.33
N SER A 2 -24.72 -23.09 -21.90
CA SER A 2 -23.79 -21.96 -21.79
C SER A 2 -22.92 -22.13 -20.54
N ALA A 3 -21.61 -22.26 -20.74
CA ALA A 3 -20.66 -22.23 -19.64
C ALA A 3 -20.57 -20.80 -19.09
N ALA A 4 -20.79 -20.65 -17.78
CA ALA A 4 -20.63 -19.39 -17.08
C ALA A 4 -19.19 -18.87 -17.24
N SER A 5 -19.05 -17.70 -17.86
CA SER A 5 -17.79 -16.96 -17.90
C SER A 5 -17.42 -16.57 -16.47
N SER A 6 -16.47 -17.30 -15.89
CA SER A 6 -15.87 -16.98 -14.61
C SER A 6 -15.09 -15.66 -14.77
N THR A 7 -15.74 -14.53 -14.47
CA THR A 7 -15.11 -13.20 -14.31
C THR A 7 -14.21 -13.19 -13.07
N LYS A 8 -13.07 -13.88 -13.15
CA LYS A 8 -12.01 -13.74 -12.15
C LYS A 8 -11.33 -12.40 -12.39
N THR A 9 -11.45 -11.48 -11.44
CA THR A 9 -10.64 -10.26 -11.39
C THR A 9 -9.17 -10.65 -11.55
N PRO A 10 -8.42 -10.11 -12.51
CA PRO A 10 -7.05 -10.51 -12.75
C PRO A 10 -6.22 -10.30 -11.48
N ARG A 11 -5.55 -11.36 -11.01
CA ARG A 11 -4.59 -11.26 -9.89
C ARG A 11 -3.44 -10.35 -10.33
N ARG A 12 -3.13 -9.34 -9.51
CA ARG A 12 -1.94 -8.50 -9.72
C ARG A 12 -0.69 -9.36 -9.49
N ALA A 13 0.18 -9.40 -10.49
CA ALA A 13 1.50 -10.01 -10.35
C ALA A 13 2.39 -9.11 -9.49
N TYR A 14 3.13 -9.70 -8.56
CA TYR A 14 4.22 -9.03 -7.84
C TYR A 14 5.40 -9.99 -7.63
N THR A 15 6.62 -9.46 -7.56
CA THR A 15 7.86 -10.20 -7.33
C THR A 15 8.71 -9.35 -6.37
N CYS A 16 9.36 -9.97 -5.38
CA CYS A 16 10.22 -9.29 -4.40
C CYS A 16 11.63 -9.90 -4.44
N MET A 17 12.67 -9.06 -4.49
CA MET A 17 14.07 -9.45 -4.26
C MET A 17 14.60 -8.73 -3.01
N GLY A 18 15.45 -9.40 -2.23
CA GLY A 18 16.00 -8.85 -0.99
C GLY A 18 17.09 -7.80 -1.23
N GLN A 19 17.01 -6.63 -0.57
CA GLN A 19 18.09 -5.64 -0.51
C GLN A 19 18.31 -5.17 0.94
N TYR A 20 19.55 -4.85 1.31
CA TYR A 20 19.82 -4.14 2.55
C TYR A 20 19.37 -2.69 2.40
N VAL A 21 18.57 -2.20 3.34
CA VAL A 21 17.99 -0.85 3.34
C VAL A 21 18.41 -0.11 4.59
N ASP A 22 18.68 1.18 4.45
CA ASP A 22 18.94 2.08 5.58
C ASP A 22 17.65 2.20 6.43
N LEU A 23 17.81 2.12 7.76
CA LEU A 23 16.72 2.19 8.73
C LEU A 23 16.53 3.61 9.30
N ASP A 24 17.45 4.54 9.05
CA ASP A 24 17.35 5.92 9.56
C ASP A 24 16.29 6.73 8.80
N THR A 25 15.89 6.28 7.61
CA THR A 25 14.80 6.89 6.85
C THR A 25 13.43 6.59 7.47
N PRO A 26 12.54 7.60 7.55
CA PRO A 26 11.20 7.41 8.12
C PRO A 26 10.33 6.51 7.23
N PRO A 27 9.37 5.76 7.80
CA PRO A 27 8.43 4.98 7.02
C PRO A 27 7.54 5.89 6.17
N THR A 28 7.12 5.40 5.01
CA THR A 28 6.27 6.14 4.08
C THR A 28 5.04 5.33 3.70
N ALA A 29 3.93 6.03 3.45
CA ALA A 29 2.71 5.46 2.89
C ALA A 29 2.00 6.52 2.03
N VAL A 30 1.61 6.15 0.83
CA VAL A 30 0.86 7.00 -0.10
C VAL A 30 -0.27 6.18 -0.71
N VAL A 31 -1.48 6.72 -0.67
CA VAL A 31 -2.65 6.18 -1.37
C VAL A 31 -2.82 6.90 -2.69
N TYR A 32 -3.07 6.15 -3.75
CA TYR A 32 -3.32 6.66 -5.10
C TYR A 32 -4.38 5.80 -5.80
N GLU A 33 -4.99 6.34 -6.84
CA GLU A 33 -5.99 5.63 -7.64
C GLU A 33 -5.31 5.00 -8.85
N ASP A 34 -5.63 3.73 -9.13
CA ASP A 34 -5.26 3.07 -10.38
C ASP A 34 -6.48 2.46 -11.08
N LYS A 35 -6.26 1.79 -12.22
CA LYS A 35 -7.34 1.21 -13.04
C LYS A 35 -8.21 0.16 -12.33
N TYR A 36 -7.81 -0.34 -11.16
CA TYR A 36 -8.59 -1.30 -10.37
C TYR A 36 -9.05 -0.72 -9.02
N GLY A 37 -8.91 0.58 -8.81
CA GLY A 37 -9.31 1.29 -7.60
C GLY A 37 -8.14 1.74 -6.73
N PRO A 38 -8.39 2.07 -5.46
CA PRO A 38 -7.38 2.65 -4.59
C PRO A 38 -6.30 1.63 -4.25
N MET A 39 -5.06 2.04 -4.43
CA MET A 39 -3.88 1.28 -4.08
C MET A 39 -3.03 2.08 -3.09
N ILE A 40 -2.39 1.34 -2.18
CA ILE A 40 -1.43 1.91 -1.24
C ILE A 40 -0.02 1.44 -1.61
N ARG A 41 0.92 2.37 -1.69
CA ARG A 41 2.35 2.10 -1.76
C ARG A 41 2.97 2.51 -0.44
N THR A 42 3.66 1.59 0.20
CA THR A 42 4.21 1.80 1.55
C THR A 42 5.60 1.20 1.66
N SER A 43 6.41 1.76 2.56
CA SER A 43 7.73 1.24 2.87
C SER A 43 8.03 1.46 4.36
N PRO A 44 8.36 0.41 5.13
CA PRO A 44 8.76 0.57 6.53
C PRO A 44 10.08 1.33 6.69
N THR A 45 10.89 1.40 5.63
CA THR A 45 12.21 2.02 5.62
C THR A 45 12.27 3.22 4.68
N GLY A 46 11.13 3.69 4.18
CA GLY A 46 11.07 4.84 3.26
C GLY A 46 11.68 4.61 1.86
N HIS A 47 12.23 3.42 1.59
CA HIS A 47 12.80 3.09 0.29
C HIS A 47 11.69 2.68 -0.70
N PRO A 48 11.69 3.22 -1.92
CA PRO A 48 10.63 2.98 -2.91
C PRO A 48 10.67 1.58 -3.54
N ASP A 49 11.79 0.86 -3.46
CA ASP A 49 12.00 -0.43 -4.10
C ASP A 49 11.84 -1.58 -3.10
N GLY A 50 10.78 -2.37 -3.28
CA GLY A 50 10.24 -3.28 -2.27
C GLY A 50 11.07 -4.52 -2.00
N VAL A 51 11.27 -4.80 -0.71
CA VAL A 51 12.09 -5.90 -0.17
C VAL A 51 11.28 -6.68 0.88
N HIS A 52 11.58 -7.96 1.08
CA HIS A 52 11.14 -8.71 2.26
C HIS A 52 11.80 -8.13 3.52
N VAL A 53 11.02 -7.52 4.41
CA VAL A 53 11.58 -6.73 5.52
C VAL A 53 11.45 -7.46 6.86
N SER A 54 12.59 -7.72 7.50
CA SER A 54 12.68 -7.97 8.94
C SER A 54 12.93 -6.63 9.62
N ILE A 55 11.99 -6.15 10.43
CA ILE A 55 12.09 -4.85 11.12
C ILE A 55 11.85 -5.00 12.63
N PRO A 56 12.37 -4.09 13.46
CA PRO A 56 11.99 -4.00 14.87
C PRO A 56 10.49 -3.77 15.07
N ILE A 57 9.94 -4.24 16.19
CA ILE A 57 8.50 -4.09 16.52
C ILE A 57 8.11 -2.61 16.61
N GLU A 58 9.00 -1.75 17.12
CA GLU A 58 8.80 -0.31 17.20
C GLU A 58 8.64 0.29 15.81
N ARG A 59 9.45 -0.16 14.85
CA ARG A 59 9.39 0.27 13.44
C ARG A 59 8.10 -0.22 12.79
N TRP A 60 7.65 -1.43 13.10
CA TRP A 60 6.34 -1.93 12.68
C TRP A 60 5.21 -1.02 13.16
N ARG A 61 5.22 -0.62 14.44
CA ARG A 61 4.20 0.28 15.00
C ARG A 61 4.17 1.64 14.32
N GLN A 62 5.34 2.23 14.06
CA GLN A 62 5.46 3.51 13.35
C GLN A 62 4.91 3.41 11.93
N TRP A 63 5.31 2.36 11.21
CA TRP A 63 4.84 2.12 9.85
C TRP A 63 3.31 1.92 9.81
N ASN A 64 2.76 1.11 10.71
CA ASN A 64 1.31 0.91 10.82
C ASN A 64 0.55 2.23 11.03
N ALA A 65 1.05 3.11 11.91
CA ALA A 65 0.42 4.41 12.13
C ALA A 65 0.40 5.29 10.87
N VAL A 66 1.51 5.33 10.13
CA VAL A 66 1.63 6.09 8.87
C VAL A 66 0.70 5.53 7.79
N VAL A 67 0.56 4.21 7.71
CA VAL A 67 -0.38 3.53 6.79
C VAL A 67 -1.83 3.88 7.10
N GLU A 68 -2.24 3.73 8.36
CA GLU A 68 -3.61 4.05 8.78
C GLU A 68 -3.94 5.53 8.55
N GLN A 69 -2.99 6.42 8.81
CA GLN A 69 -3.16 7.85 8.55
C GLN A 69 -3.37 8.14 7.04
N ALA A 70 -2.60 7.50 6.16
CA ALA A 70 -2.73 7.68 4.71
C ALA A 70 -4.09 7.18 4.19
N ILE A 71 -4.57 6.04 4.72
CA ILE A 71 -5.90 5.50 4.38
C ILE A 71 -7.00 6.43 4.86
N ALA A 72 -6.94 6.87 6.12
CA ALA A 72 -7.92 7.79 6.69
C ALA A 72 -8.00 9.10 5.89
N ALA A 73 -6.85 9.69 5.56
CA ALA A 73 -6.78 10.90 4.75
C ALA A 73 -7.40 10.70 3.35
N SER A 74 -7.16 9.57 2.69
CA SER A 74 -7.76 9.25 1.40
C SER A 74 -9.29 9.12 1.47
N VAL A 75 -9.80 8.45 2.51
CA VAL A 75 -11.26 8.31 2.73
C VAL A 75 -11.89 9.66 3.01
N SER A 76 -11.30 10.48 3.88
CA SER A 76 -11.78 11.84 4.16
C SER A 76 -11.81 12.71 2.91
N LEU A 77 -10.78 12.63 2.05
CA LEU A 77 -10.73 13.37 0.79
C LEU A 77 -11.87 12.96 -0.16
N ARG A 78 -12.17 11.65 -0.27
CA ARG A 78 -13.30 11.17 -1.09
C ARG A 78 -14.64 11.63 -0.54
N LEU A 79 -14.86 11.56 0.77
CA LEU A 79 -16.11 11.99 1.39
C LEU A 79 -16.35 13.50 1.22
N ALA A 80 -15.29 14.31 1.34
CA ALA A 80 -15.35 15.74 1.09
C ALA A 80 -15.64 16.06 -0.39
N GLY A 81 -14.99 15.34 -1.32
CA GLY A 81 -15.21 15.51 -2.76
C GLY A 81 -16.56 15.02 -3.27
N ALA A 82 -17.17 14.04 -2.59
CA ALA A 82 -18.51 13.53 -2.93
C ALA A 82 -19.66 14.39 -2.38
N SER A 83 -19.36 15.41 -1.57
CA SER A 83 -20.34 16.31 -0.96
C SER A 83 -20.50 17.65 -1.71
N LEU A 84 -19.97 17.75 -2.94
CA LEU A 84 -20.08 18.88 -3.87
C LEU A 84 -20.79 18.44 -5.15
#